data_AF-A0A7X2CFV3-F1
#
_entry.id   AF-A0A7X2CFV3-F1
#
_cell.length_a   1.000
_cell.length_b   1.000
_cell.length_c   1.000
_cell.angle_alpha   90.00
_cell.angle_beta   90.00
_cell.angle_gamma   90.00
#
_symmetry.space_group_name_H-M   'P 1'
#
loop_
_entity.id
_entity.type
_entity.pdbx_description
1 polymer ?
#
loop_
_entity_poly.entity_id
_entity_poly.type
_entity_poly.pdbx_seq_one_letter_code
_entity_poly.pdbx_strand_id
1 'polypeptide(L)' 'MSKTSDDKATDPAAPALQKAAQSRLFRDKVYTSRTLILPSGAALPVAKGRVNATTDDQLQYLSTHPDFERLTE' A
#
# COMPACT_ATOMS: atom_id res chain seq x y z
N MET A 1 27.97 30.58 -14.72
CA MET A 1 27.73 30.40 -13.27
C MET A 1 26.22 30.41 -13.05
N SER A 2 25.56 29.24 -13.18
CA SER A 2 24.96 28.46 -12.07
C SER A 2 23.53 28.95 -11.75
N LYS A 3 22.52 28.56 -12.55
CA LYS A 3 21.52 27.48 -12.32
C LYS A 3 20.82 27.51 -10.96
N THR A 4 19.56 27.94 -10.96
CA THR A 4 18.59 27.75 -9.87
C THR A 4 17.61 26.64 -10.23
N SER A 5 17.39 25.81 -9.23
CA SER A 5 16.42 24.75 -8.95
C SER A 5 15.22 24.62 -9.87
N ASP A 6 14.95 23.37 -10.28
CA ASP A 6 13.58 22.88 -10.39
C ASP A 6 13.46 21.56 -9.63
N ASP A 7 12.40 21.51 -8.83
CA ASP A 7 12.11 20.61 -7.74
C ASP A 7 11.73 19.22 -8.29
N LYS A 8 12.61 18.24 -8.13
CA LYS A 8 12.22 16.84 -8.30
C LYS A 8 11.49 16.41 -7.03
N ALA A 9 10.19 16.69 -7.00
CA ALA A 9 9.24 16.07 -6.07
C ALA A 9 9.48 14.56 -6.08
N THR A 10 10.19 14.11 -5.07
CA THR A 10 10.58 12.72 -4.90
C THR A 10 9.41 12.06 -4.21
N ASP A 11 8.63 11.32 -5.00
CA ASP A 11 7.78 10.23 -4.52
C ASP A 11 8.57 9.48 -3.43
N PRO A 12 8.11 9.39 -2.18
CA PRO A 12 8.69 8.45 -1.24
C PRO A 12 8.24 7.06 -1.69
N ALA A 13 8.94 6.50 -2.66
CA ALA A 13 8.92 5.08 -2.95
C ALA A 13 9.38 4.38 -1.68
N ALA A 14 8.39 3.95 -0.89
CA ALA A 14 8.60 3.11 0.28
C ALA A 14 9.48 1.93 -0.12
N PRO A 15 10.48 1.56 0.71
CA PRO A 15 11.43 0.53 0.37
C PRO A 15 10.67 -0.79 0.13
N ALA A 16 10.82 -1.33 -1.08
CA ALA A 16 10.38 -2.67 -1.40
C ALA A 16 11.19 -3.66 -0.55
N LEU A 17 10.65 -3.99 0.63
CA LEU A 17 11.09 -5.14 1.42
C LEU A 17 10.67 -6.41 0.68
N GLN A 18 11.48 -6.79 -0.30
CA GLN A 18 11.47 -8.10 -0.93
C GLN A 18 11.97 -9.12 0.09
N LYS A 19 11.05 -9.62 0.91
CA LYS A 19 11.14 -10.99 1.42
C LYS A 19 9.78 -11.60 1.22
N ALA A 20 9.73 -12.55 0.29
CA ALA A 20 8.57 -13.32 -0.15
C ALA A 20 7.92 -14.09 1.00
N ALA A 21 7.23 -13.38 1.89
CA ALA A 21 6.35 -13.96 2.89
C ALA A 21 4.94 -13.93 2.30
N GLN A 22 4.59 -14.94 1.49
CA GLN A 22 3.21 -15.29 1.12
C GLN A 22 2.36 -14.12 0.61
N SER A 23 2.46 -13.77 -0.68
CA SER A 23 1.71 -12.72 -1.41
C SER A 23 0.70 -11.97 -0.54
N ARG A 24 1.19 -10.94 0.18
CA ARG A 24 0.41 -10.06 1.06
C ARG A 24 -0.14 -8.85 0.30
N LEU A 25 -0.21 -8.99 -1.03
CA LEU A 25 -0.69 -7.96 -1.94
C LEU A 25 -2.18 -8.16 -2.17
N PHE A 26 -2.94 -7.07 -2.08
CA PHE A 26 -4.38 -7.06 -2.32
C PHE A 26 -4.73 -6.01 -3.36
N ARG A 27 -5.80 -6.28 -4.11
CA ARG A 27 -6.46 -5.33 -4.99
C ARG A 27 -7.65 -4.72 -4.27
N ASP A 28 -7.73 -3.40 -4.29
CA ASP A 28 -8.95 -2.68 -3.93
C ASP A 28 -9.87 -2.65 -5.15
N LYS A 29 -11.08 -3.18 -5.00
CA LYS A 29 -12.07 -3.28 -6.08
C LYS A 29 -12.89 -2.00 -6.26
N VAL A 30 -12.86 -1.10 -5.27
CA VAL A 30 -13.73 0.09 -5.22
C VAL A 30 -12.95 1.35 -5.56
N TYR A 31 -11.71 1.49 -5.06
CA TYR A 31 -10.90 2.69 -5.23
C TYR A 31 -9.51 2.41 -5.80
N THR A 32 -9.02 3.31 -6.64
CA THR A 32 -7.64 3.27 -7.15
C THR A 32 -6.64 3.93 -6.19
N SER A 33 -7.09 4.82 -5.32
CA SER A 33 -6.26 5.44 -4.27
C SER A 33 -7.12 5.81 -3.05
N ARG A 34 -6.68 5.42 -1.85
CA ARG A 34 -7.27 5.85 -0.56
C ARG A 34 -6.33 5.52 0.60
N THR A 35 -6.57 6.12 1.76
CA THR A 35 -5.91 5.70 3.01
C THR A 35 -6.94 5.01 3.90
N LEU A 36 -6.67 3.76 4.27
CA LEU A 36 -7.47 3.00 5.24
C LEU A 36 -7.00 3.36 6.65
N ILE A 37 -7.95 3.56 7.55
CA ILE A 37 -7.65 3.70 8.98
C ILE A 37 -8.05 2.38 9.64
N LEU A 38 -7.05 1.64 10.12
CA LEU A 38 -7.24 0.35 10.77
C LEU A 38 -7.81 0.53 12.19
N PRO A 39 -8.41 -0.51 12.79
CA PRO A 39 -8.87 -0.46 14.19
C PRO A 39 -7.76 -0.10 15.19
N SER A 40 -6.51 -0.44 14.86
CA SER A 40 -5.31 -0.06 15.62
C SER A 40 -4.98 1.45 15.53
N GLY A 41 -5.71 2.22 14.72
CA GLY A 41 -5.44 3.63 14.41
C GLY A 41 -4.36 3.83 13.35
N ALA A 42 -3.71 2.75 12.88
CA ALA A 42 -2.69 2.82 11.85
C ALA A 42 -3.29 3.18 10.48
N ALA A 43 -2.57 4.02 9.74
CA ALA A 43 -2.91 4.36 8.36
C ALA A 43 -2.28 3.35 7.39
N LEU A 44 -3.08 2.81 6.46
CA LEU A 44 -2.64 1.90 5.41
C LEU A 44 -3.00 2.47 4.02
N PRO A 45 -2.02 2.94 3.24
CA PRO A 45 -2.28 3.52 1.93
C PRO A 45 -2.57 2.45 0.87
N VAL A 46 -3.62 2.69 0.10
CA VAL A 46 -3.94 2.02 -1.17
C VAL A 46 -3.49 2.96 -2.29
N ALA A 47 -2.69 2.46 -3.22
CA ALA A 47 -2.23 3.21 -4.39
C ALA A 47 -2.28 2.33 -5.63
N LYS A 48 -2.72 2.91 -6.76
CA LYS A 48 -2.90 2.18 -8.04
C LYS A 48 -3.80 0.93 -7.89
N GLY A 49 -4.79 1.03 -7.01
CA GLY A 49 -5.74 -0.03 -6.67
C GLY A 49 -5.10 -1.19 -5.91
N ARG A 50 -3.94 -1.00 -5.30
CA ARG A 50 -3.17 -2.04 -4.62
C ARG A 50 -2.73 -1.61 -3.24
N VAL A 51 -2.63 -2.60 -2.35
CA VAL A 51 -2.16 -2.41 -0.98
C VAL A 51 -1.38 -3.65 -0.55
N ASN A 52 -0.30 -3.44 0.20
CA ASN A 52 0.54 -4.51 0.73
C ASN A 52 0.38 -4.56 2.26
N ALA A 53 0.00 -5.71 2.79
CA ALA A 53 -0.01 -5.93 4.24
C ALA A 53 1.40 -6.28 4.73
N THR A 54 1.97 -5.44 5.60
CA THR A 54 3.26 -5.70 6.24
C THR A 54 3.11 -6.37 7.59
N THR A 55 1.95 -6.24 8.24
CA THR A 55 1.63 -6.83 9.55
C THR A 55 0.47 -7.82 9.46
N ASP A 56 0.35 -8.71 10.45
CA ASP A 56 -0.76 -9.67 10.50
C ASP A 56 -2.12 -9.00 10.75
N ASP A 57 -2.15 -7.87 11.46
CA ASP A 57 -3.36 -7.03 11.63
C ASP A 57 -3.86 -6.50 10.28
N GLN A 58 -2.95 -5.99 9.44
CA GLN A 58 -3.28 -5.54 8.08
C GLN A 58 -3.75 -6.70 7.21
N LEU A 59 -3.10 -7.85 7.31
CA LEU A 59 -3.46 -9.04 6.55
C LEU A 59 -4.87 -9.52 6.93
N GLN A 60 -5.17 -9.58 8.23
CA GLN A 60 -6.48 -9.98 8.76
C GLN A 60 -7.58 -9.00 8.34
N TYR A 61 -7.31 -7.70 8.41
CA TYR A 61 -8.23 -6.65 7.98
C TYR A 61 -8.55 -6.78 6.49
N LEU A 62 -7.54 -6.84 5.63
CA LEU A 62 -7.74 -6.94 4.18
C LEU A 62 -8.39 -8.27 3.77
N SER A 63 -8.08 -9.37 4.45
CA SER A 63 -8.64 -10.69 4.11
C SER A 63 -10.11 -10.83 4.50
N THR A 64 -10.60 -10.06 5.47
CA THR A 64 -12.01 -10.11 5.92
C THR A 64 -12.90 -9.09 5.20
N HIS A 65 -12.30 -8.13 4.52
CA HIS A 65 -13.01 -7.02 3.94
C HIS A 65 -13.42 -7.34 2.49
N PRO A 66 -14.73 -7.32 2.15
CA PRO A 66 -15.24 -7.81 0.87
C PRO A 66 -14.77 -7.00 -0.35
N ASP A 67 -14.38 -5.74 -0.14
CA ASP A 67 -13.84 -4.86 -1.17
C ASP A 67 -12.43 -5.23 -1.64
N PHE A 68 -11.73 -6.08 -0.91
CA PHE A 68 -10.36 -6.46 -1.23
C PHE A 68 -10.28 -7.89 -1.76
N GLU A 69 -9.37 -8.08 -2.70
CA GLU A 69 -9.07 -9.39 -3.29
C GLU A 69 -7.59 -9.66 -3.16
N ARG A 70 -7.23 -10.84 -2.63
CA ARG A 70 -5.83 -11.21 -2.49
C ARG A 70 -5.25 -11.54 -3.86
N LEU A 71 -4.14 -10.90 -4.20
CA LEU A 71 -3.40 -11.18 -5.43
C LEU A 71 -2.40 -12.29 -5.14
N THR A 72 -2.70 -13.49 -5.62
CA THR A 72 -1.72 -14.58 -5.74
C THR A 72 -0.95 -14.34 -7.03
N GLU A 73 0.38 -14.37 -6.98
CA GLU A 73 1.20 -14.40 -8.21
C GLU A 73 0.97 -15.72 -8.98
#